data_AF-A0A149QPN2-F1
#
_entry.id   AF-A0A149QPN2-F1
#
_cell.length_a   1.000
_cell.length_b   1.000
_cell.length_c   1.000
_cell.angle_alpha   90.00
_cell.angle_beta   90.00
_cell.angle_gamma   90.00
#
_symmetry.space_group_name_H-M   'P 1'
#
loop_
_entity.id
_entity.type
_entity.pdbx_description
1 polymer ?
#
loop_
_entity_poly.entity_id
_entity_poly.type
_entity_poly.pdbx_seq_one_letter_code
_entity_poly.pdbx_strand_id
1 'polypeptide(L)' 'MTQRDRLLQQIEDFRSSREMSERAFSIAATGNPKFLSRFRRGISTLRSIEAVENYLKNEMEQVTQ' A
#
# COMPACT_ATOMS: atom_id res chain seq x y z
N MET A 1 -15.06 -11.15 0.56
CA MET A 1 -13.95 -10.17 0.46
C MET A 1 -12.80 -10.64 1.33
N THR A 2 -11.62 -10.88 0.75
CA THR A 2 -10.44 -11.37 1.48
C THR A 2 -9.69 -10.22 2.16
N GLN A 3 -8.77 -10.51 3.09
CA GLN A 3 -7.89 -9.49 3.69
C GLN A 3 -7.04 -8.78 2.63
N ARG A 4 -6.60 -9.54 1.61
CA ARG A 4 -5.86 -9.00 0.48
C ARG A 4 -6.68 -7.99 -0.32
N ASP A 5 -7.96 -8.28 -0.59
CA ASP A 5 -8.85 -7.36 -1.32
C ASP A 5 -9.08 -6.08 -0.51
N ARG A 6 -9.25 -6.20 0.81
CA ARG A 6 -9.37 -5.04 1.70
C ARG A 6 -8.12 -4.16 1.66
N LEU A 7 -6.94 -4.76 1.75
CA LEU A 7 -5.69 -4.01 1.71
C LEU A 7 -5.47 -3.36 0.33
N LEU A 8 -5.80 -4.06 -0.76
CA LEU A 8 -5.76 -3.47 -2.10
C LEU A 8 -6.68 -2.25 -2.20
N GLN A 9 -7.90 -2.33 -1.68
CA GLN A 9 -8.82 -1.19 -1.68
C GLN A 9 -8.24 0.00 -0.89
N GLN A 10 -7.74 -0.24 0.32
CA GLN A 10 -7.11 0.82 1.14
C GLN A 10 -5.93 1.49 0.43
N ILE A 11 -5.11 0.70 -0.27
CA ILE A 11 -3.99 1.24 -1.07
C ILE A 11 -4.51 2.12 -2.21
N GLU A 12 -5.54 1.67 -2.95
CA GLU A 12 -6.10 2.47 -4.05
C GLU A 12 -6.75 3.76 -3.54
N ASP A 13 -7.52 3.70 -2.45
CA ASP A 13 -8.17 4.87 -1.85
C ASP A 13 -7.13 5.90 -1.41
N PHE A 14 -6.09 5.45 -0.69
CA PHE A 14 -4.98 6.30 -0.25
C PHE A 14 -4.23 6.93 -1.43
N ARG A 15 -3.94 6.13 -2.46
CA ARG A 15 -3.24 6.62 -3.64
C ARG A 15 -4.08 7.64 -4.40
N SER A 16 -5.37 7.38 -4.55
CA SER A 16 -6.29 8.28 -5.23
C SER A 16 -6.43 9.59 -4.47
N SER A 17 -6.56 9.54 -3.14
CA SER A 17 -6.71 10.75 -2.31
C SER A 17 -5.46 11.65 -2.32
N ARG A 18 -4.29 11.09 -2.66
CA ARG A 18 -3.01 11.81 -2.74
C ARG A 18 -2.48 11.97 -4.17
N GLU A 19 -3.30 11.66 -5.18
CA GLU A 19 -2.92 11.70 -6.61
C GLU A 19 -1.60 10.97 -6.90
N MET A 20 -1.37 9.85 -6.19
CA MET A 20 -0.09 9.14 -6.17
C MET A 20 -0.08 7.96 -7.17
N SER A 21 0.96 7.91 -8.00
CA SER A 21 1.16 6.79 -8.93
C SER A 21 1.45 5.46 -8.21
N GLU A 22 1.16 4.33 -8.86
CA GLU A 22 1.43 2.99 -8.30
C GLU A 22 2.90 2.81 -7.91
N ARG A 23 3.79 3.32 -8.76
CA ARG A 23 5.24 3.23 -8.58
C ARG A 23 5.68 4.05 -7.38
N ALA A 24 5.19 5.28 -7.26
CA ALA A 24 5.53 6.16 -6.14
C ALA A 24 5.11 5.53 -4.81
N PHE A 25 3.87 5.04 -4.72
CA PHE A 25 3.39 4.32 -3.54
C PHE A 25 4.23 3.09 -3.23
N SER A 26 4.50 2.26 -4.24
CA SER A 26 5.24 1.01 -4.05
C SER A 26 6.66 1.27 -3.51
N ILE A 27 7.32 2.32 -4.01
CA ILE A 27 8.63 2.77 -3.49
C ILE A 27 8.50 3.31 -2.06
N ALA A 28 7.54 4.20 -1.79
CA ALA A 28 7.38 4.81 -0.48
C ALA A 28 7.07 3.77 0.62
N ALA A 29 6.15 2.86 0.34
CA ALA A 29 5.67 1.89 1.32
C ALA A 29 6.62 0.69 1.52
N THR A 30 7.36 0.28 0.47
CA THR A 30 8.11 -0.99 0.52
C THR A 30 9.54 -0.93 0.00
N GLY A 31 9.96 0.20 -0.59
CA GLY A 31 11.22 0.31 -1.33
C GLY A 31 11.26 -0.47 -2.65
N ASN A 32 10.18 -1.16 -3.05
CA ASN A 32 10.11 -1.96 -4.26
C ASN A 32 9.13 -1.37 -5.28
N PRO A 33 9.57 -0.82 -6.42
CA PRO A 33 8.68 -0.16 -7.39
C PRO A 33 7.66 -1.10 -8.05
N LYS A 34 7.85 -2.42 -7.96
CA LYS A 34 6.96 -3.42 -8.56
C LYS A 34 6.03 -4.07 -7.53
N PHE A 35 6.02 -3.62 -6.28
CA PHE A 35 5.23 -4.22 -5.22
C PHE A 35 3.76 -4.34 -5.59
N LEU A 36 3.09 -3.23 -5.93
CA LEU A 36 1.63 -3.25 -6.10
C LEU A 36 1.19 -4.18 -7.24
N SER A 37 1.93 -4.17 -8.36
CA SER A 37 1.70 -5.09 -9.48
C SER A 37 1.83 -6.56 -9.07
N ARG A 38 2.85 -6.90 -8.26
CA ARG A 38 3.05 -8.27 -7.76
C ARG A 38 2.00 -8.64 -6.72
N PHE A 39 1.63 -7.71 -5.85
CA PHE A 39 0.60 -7.90 -4.83
C PHE A 39 -0.77 -8.18 -5.46
N ARG A 40 -1.14 -7.51 -6.56
CA ARG A 40 -2.34 -7.81 -7.38
C ARG A 40 -2.29 -9.18 -8.08
N ARG A 41 -1.14 -9.81 -8.18
CA ARG A 41 -0.98 -11.19 -8.66
C ARG A 41 -0.87 -12.23 -7.54
N GLY A 42 -0.96 -11.80 -6.27
CA GLY A 42 -0.80 -12.66 -5.10
C GLY A 42 0.66 -13.00 -4.78
N ILE A 43 1.61 -12.28 -5.38
CA ILE A 43 3.05 -12.49 -5.21
C ILE A 43 3.58 -11.42 -4.25
N SER A 44 3.57 -11.72 -2.96
CA SER A 44 4.05 -10.80 -1.92
C SER A 44 4.57 -11.58 -0.72
N THR A 45 5.56 -11.02 -0.02
CA THR A 45 6.03 -11.56 1.25
C THR A 45 5.28 -10.92 2.41
N LEU A 46 5.20 -11.62 3.55
CA LEU A 46 4.61 -11.07 4.78
C LEU A 46 5.23 -9.72 5.15
N ARG A 47 6.58 -9.64 5.11
CA ARG A 47 7.33 -8.39 5.35
C ARG A 47 6.88 -7.22 4.46
N SER A 48 6.59 -7.48 3.18
CA SER A 48 6.13 -6.42 2.27
C SER A 48 4.70 -5.98 2.56
N ILE A 49 3.87 -6.87 3.09
CA ILE A 49 2.51 -6.55 3.53
C ILE A 49 2.57 -5.71 4.81
N GLU A 50 3.35 -6.14 5.80
CA GLU A 50 3.56 -5.40 7.06
C GLU A 50 4.13 -4.00 6.82
N ALA A 51 5.07 -3.85 5.88
CA ALA A 51 5.62 -2.55 5.51
C ALA A 51 4.54 -1.60 4.98
N VAL A 52 3.62 -2.11 4.15
CA VAL A 52 2.48 -1.32 3.65
C VAL A 52 1.50 -0.97 4.75
N GLU A 53 1.13 -1.92 5.60
CA GLU A 53 0.20 -1.68 6.71
C GLU A 53 0.75 -0.61 7.67
N ASN A 54 2.04 -0.69 8.00
CA ASN A 54 2.71 0.33 8.81
C ASN A 54 2.76 1.69 8.11
N TYR A 55 3.06 1.72 6.81
CA TYR A 55 3.09 2.95 6.03
C TYR A 55 1.72 3.64 6.03
N LEU A 56 0.66 2.90 5.70
CA LEU A 56 -0.71 3.43 5.69
C LEU A 56 -1.14 3.93 7.07
N LYS A 57 -0.82 3.18 8.14
CA LYS A 57 -1.12 3.58 9.51
C LYS A 57 -0.46 4.91 9.87
N ASN A 58 0.84 5.04 9.63
CA ASN A 58 1.60 6.26 9.94
C ASN A 58 1.05 7.47 9.17
N GLU A 59 0.70 7.29 7.90
CA GLU A 59 0.18 8.36 7.07
C GLU A 59 -1.26 8.78 7.44
N MET A 60 -2.07 7.88 7.99
CA MET A 60 -3.41 8.21 8.49
C MET A 60 -3.36 8.93 9.84
N GLU A 61 -2.44 8.55 10.72
CA GLU A 61 -2.25 9.23 12.01
C GLU A 61 -1.81 10.70 11.82
N GLN A 62 -0.98 10.99 10.82
CA GLN A 62 -0.54 12.35 10.49
C GLN A 62 -1.65 13.26 9.95
N VAL A 63 -2.73 12.71 9.39
CA VAL A 63 -3.87 13.50 8.88
C VAL A 63 -4.83 13.92 10.00
N THR A 64 -4.71 13.33 11.20
CA THR A 64 -5.61 13.57 12.33
C THR A 64 -5.04 14.59 13.35
N GLN A 65 -3.86 15.16 13.08
CA GLN A 65 -3.22 16.21 13.90
C GLN A 65 -3.30 17.56 13.21
#